data_AF-A0A7S2QZX4-F1
#
_entry.id   AF-A0A7S2QZX4-F1
#
_cell.length_a   1.000
_cell.length_b   1.000
_cell.length_c   1.000
_cell.angle_alpha   90.00
_cell.angle_beta   90.00
_cell.angle_gamma   90.00
#
_symmetry.space_group_name_H-M   'P 1'
#
loop_
_entity.id
_entity.type
_entity.pdbx_description
1 polymer ?
#
loop_
_entity_poly.entity_id
_entity_poly.type
_entity_poly.pdbx_seq_one_letter_code
_entity_poly.pdbx_strand_id
1 'polypeptide(L)'
;MIYPRLSVVRSIFLAVTLASKISAYSSSCLRMNNVSPGTFQHVPSDRRAFLSKAAAMSFGAATASKLTPQFGGEAQAVGPVKLNLVRPVYSASICPKDKPIPGEKAMKGMRGLCVTVQAFLEESAPKDLEKVGVYGFVTDGLTGDSVLANNPDLSTDAGQFTMIESVTTKDKMVTFEFVAAMPMERDLSKEDNGIGALDFNSLRLISYPGGQQFGSIDPCEMNEFSQECEDWETVNGPYEKGDFMIKSNSRTKGR
;
A
#
# COMPACT_ATOMS: atom_id res chain seq x y z
N MET A 1 47.04 -8.02 34.05
CA MET A 1 45.75 -7.58 34.60
C MET A 1 45.87 -6.12 34.98
N ILE A 2 45.44 -5.22 34.09
CA ILE A 2 45.48 -3.77 34.29
C ILE A 2 44.18 -3.22 33.70
N TYR A 3 43.26 -2.79 34.58
CA TYR A 3 42.05 -2.05 34.23
C TYR A 3 42.39 -0.58 33.96
N PRO A 4 41.74 0.07 32.99
CA PRO A 4 41.50 1.50 33.08
C PRO A 4 40.00 1.81 33.16
N ARG A 5 39.65 2.35 34.33
CA ARG A 5 38.83 3.53 34.61
C ARG A 5 37.61 3.80 33.72
N LEU A 6 36.44 3.56 34.33
CA LEU A 6 35.20 4.28 34.07
C LEU A 6 35.43 5.80 34.15
N SER A 7 35.05 6.51 33.09
CA SER A 7 34.85 7.96 33.12
C SER A 7 33.35 8.24 33.02
N VAL A 8 32.79 8.62 34.16
CA VAL A 8 31.43 9.11 34.35
C VAL A 8 31.38 10.53 33.77
N VAL A 9 30.69 10.72 32.65
CA VAL A 9 30.39 12.07 32.13
C VAL A 9 28.95 12.40 32.46
N ARG A 10 28.82 13.48 33.23
CA ARG A 10 27.61 14.05 33.81
C ARG A 10 26.61 14.49 32.75
N SER A 11 25.35 14.15 33.02
CA SER A 11 24.15 14.78 32.48
C SER A 11 24.20 16.31 32.64
N ILE A 12 23.98 17.03 31.54
CA ILE A 12 23.56 18.43 31.57
C ILE A 12 22.15 18.47 31.00
N PHE A 13 21.19 18.59 31.91
CA PHE A 13 19.82 19.02 31.60
C PHE A 13 19.87 20.50 31.24
N LEU A 14 19.56 20.84 29.99
CA LEU A 14 19.17 22.20 29.63
C LEU A 14 17.70 22.18 29.22
N ALA A 15 16.83 22.50 30.18
CA ALA A 15 15.45 22.84 29.91
C ALA A 15 15.41 24.25 29.30
N VAL A 16 15.11 24.36 28.01
CA VAL A 16 14.77 25.65 27.38
C VAL A 16 13.26 25.67 27.17
N THR A 17 12.58 26.29 28.14
CA THR A 17 11.21 26.76 28.02
C THR A 17 11.22 28.03 27.17
N LEU A 18 10.60 28.00 25.99
CA LEU A 18 10.29 29.22 25.27
C LEU A 18 8.81 29.26 24.90
N ALA A 19 8.15 30.24 25.50
CA ALA A 19 6.75 30.54 25.41
C ALA A 19 6.41 31.23 24.08
N SER A 20 5.23 30.87 23.57
CA SER A 20 4.20 31.72 23.00
C SER A 20 4.57 32.73 21.90
N LYS A 21 3.99 32.52 20.71
CA LYS A 21 3.37 33.62 19.94
C LYS A 21 2.23 33.08 19.07
N ILE A 22 1.02 33.26 19.59
CA ILE A 22 -0.24 33.21 18.86
C ILE A 22 -0.26 34.41 17.91
N SER A 23 -0.37 34.17 16.60
CA SER A 23 -0.72 35.21 15.63
C SER A 23 -2.08 34.87 15.02
N ALA A 24 -3.10 35.57 15.51
CA ALA A 24 -4.42 35.58 14.93
C ALA A 24 -4.40 36.51 13.71
N TYR A 25 -4.55 35.94 12.51
CA TYR A 25 -4.94 36.70 11.34
C TYR A 25 -6.47 36.61 11.18
N SER A 26 -7.11 37.66 11.71
CA SER A 26 -8.42 38.11 11.29
C SER A 26 -8.23 38.98 10.05
N SER A 27 -8.94 38.70 8.95
CA SER A 27 -9.72 39.75 8.27
C SER A 27 -10.41 39.28 6.99
N SER A 28 -11.71 39.61 6.96
CA SER A 28 -12.43 40.20 5.83
C SER A 28 -13.02 39.27 4.76
N CYS A 29 -14.28 38.96 4.99
CA CYS A 29 -15.34 38.76 4.01
C CYS A 29 -15.19 39.64 2.76
N LEU A 30 -15.23 39.02 1.59
CA LEU A 30 -15.86 39.60 0.41
C LEU A 30 -16.90 38.61 -0.12
N ARG A 31 -18.16 39.00 0.08
CA ARG A 31 -19.32 38.52 -0.69
C ARG A 31 -19.07 38.84 -2.17
N MET A 32 -19.33 37.89 -3.07
CA MET A 32 -20.09 38.14 -4.29
C MET A 32 -20.75 36.87 -4.84
N ASN A 33 -22.08 36.96 -4.92
CA ASN A 33 -22.96 36.54 -6.02
C ASN A 33 -23.13 35.05 -6.37
N ASN A 34 -24.24 34.51 -5.85
CA ASN A 34 -25.24 33.69 -6.55
C ASN A 34 -25.07 33.60 -8.07
N VAL A 35 -24.78 32.39 -8.56
CA VAL A 35 -25.18 31.91 -9.88
C VAL A 35 -25.87 30.57 -9.68
N SER A 36 -27.10 30.49 -10.18
CA SER A 36 -28.02 29.37 -10.05
C SER A 36 -27.45 28.06 -10.63
N PRO A 37 -27.57 26.92 -9.94
CA PRO A 37 -27.34 25.62 -10.55
C PRO A 37 -28.54 25.21 -11.40
N GLY A 38 -28.25 24.90 -12.67
CA GLY A 38 -29.19 24.27 -13.59
C GLY A 38 -29.62 22.89 -13.10
N THR A 39 -30.92 22.67 -13.22
CA THR A 39 -31.66 21.46 -12.88
C THR A 39 -31.15 20.26 -13.71
N PHE A 40 -30.33 19.39 -13.12
CA PHE A 40 -30.16 18.03 -13.63
C PHE A 40 -31.18 17.13 -12.93
N GLN A 41 -32.10 16.58 -13.72
CA GLN A 41 -33.12 15.64 -13.29
C GLN A 41 -32.46 14.36 -12.78
N HIS A 42 -32.58 14.12 -11.48
CA HIS A 42 -32.30 12.84 -10.87
C HIS A 42 -33.43 11.87 -11.29
N VAL A 43 -33.10 10.82 -12.03
CA VAL A 43 -33.99 9.68 -12.27
C VAL A 43 -33.88 8.76 -11.04
N PRO A 44 -34.92 8.63 -10.20
CA PRO A 44 -34.91 7.62 -9.15
C PRO A 44 -35.14 6.24 -9.80
N SER A 45 -34.10 5.42 -9.83
CA SER A 45 -34.21 3.99 -10.09
C SER A 45 -34.78 3.30 -8.85
N ASP A 46 -36.11 3.27 -8.75
CA ASP A 46 -36.83 2.38 -7.84
C ASP A 46 -36.58 0.91 -8.22
N ARG A 47 -35.64 0.27 -7.52
CA ARG A 47 -35.40 -1.20 -7.57
C ARG A 47 -35.58 -1.88 -6.21
N ARG A 48 -36.38 -1.30 -5.32
CA ARG A 48 -36.73 -1.92 -4.03
C ARG A 48 -38.22 -1.77 -3.72
N ALA A 49 -39.04 -2.45 -4.51
CA ALA A 49 -40.42 -2.71 -4.14
C ALA A 49 -40.93 -3.97 -4.86
N PHE A 50 -40.42 -5.14 -4.47
CA PHE A 50 -41.11 -6.39 -4.75
C PHE A 50 -40.97 -7.33 -3.55
N LEU A 51 -42.13 -7.86 -3.13
CA LEU A 51 -42.36 -9.01 -2.26
C LEU A 51 -42.34 -8.75 -0.75
N SER A 52 -43.29 -7.93 -0.30
CA SER A 52 -43.97 -8.13 0.98
C SER A 52 -45.41 -8.61 0.70
N LYS A 53 -45.66 -9.90 0.95
CA LYS A 53 -46.93 -10.55 1.36
C LYS A 53 -47.06 -11.96 0.77
N ALA A 54 -46.83 -12.96 1.62
CA ALA A 54 -47.67 -14.14 1.67
C ALA A 54 -47.65 -14.66 3.11
N ALA A 55 -48.77 -14.49 3.80
CA ALA A 55 -49.09 -15.16 5.03
C ALA A 55 -49.48 -16.61 4.71
N ALA A 56 -49.09 -17.57 5.54
CA ALA A 56 -50.00 -18.51 6.22
C ALA A 56 -49.27 -19.75 6.76
N MET A 57 -49.67 -20.06 8.00
CA MET A 57 -49.46 -21.23 8.83
C MET A 57 -49.34 -22.59 8.12
N SER A 58 -48.49 -23.47 8.65
CA SER A 58 -48.91 -24.83 9.03
C SER A 58 -47.87 -25.50 9.95
N PHE A 59 -48.38 -26.02 11.06
CA PHE A 59 -47.70 -26.94 11.97
C PHE A 59 -47.35 -28.23 11.23
N GLY A 60 -46.11 -28.69 11.38
CA GLY A 60 -45.67 -29.98 10.86
C GLY A 60 -44.35 -30.38 11.50
N ALA A 61 -44.44 -31.08 12.64
CA ALA A 61 -43.31 -31.77 13.24
C ALA A 61 -42.91 -32.93 12.31
N ALA A 62 -41.74 -32.81 11.69
CA ALA A 62 -41.03 -33.92 11.07
C ALA A 62 -39.54 -33.79 11.40
N THR A 63 -39.07 -34.72 12.21
CA THR A 63 -37.68 -34.98 12.55
C THR A 63 -36.87 -35.23 11.28
N ALA A 64 -36.18 -34.21 10.78
CA ALA A 64 -35.13 -34.37 9.77
C ALA A 64 -33.82 -34.71 10.47
N SER A 65 -33.48 -36.00 10.40
CA SER A 65 -32.23 -36.58 10.85
C SER A 65 -31.02 -35.81 10.30
N LYS A 66 -30.09 -35.55 11.20
CA LYS A 66 -28.75 -35.02 10.96
C LYS A 66 -28.01 -35.86 9.91
N LEU A 67 -27.87 -35.32 8.71
CA LEU A 67 -26.83 -35.71 7.75
C LEU A 67 -26.28 -34.43 7.12
N THR A 68 -25.60 -33.62 7.94
CA THR A 68 -24.63 -32.66 7.43
C THR A 68 -23.39 -33.45 6.99
N PRO A 69 -23.03 -33.47 5.70
CA PRO A 69 -21.74 -33.99 5.28
C PRO A 69 -20.65 -33.18 5.98
N GLN A 70 -19.82 -33.88 6.73
CA GLN A 70 -18.70 -33.35 7.48
C GLN A 70 -17.53 -33.04 6.52
N PHE A 71 -17.77 -32.26 5.46
CA PHE A 71 -16.73 -31.58 4.70
C PHE A 71 -16.52 -30.20 5.32
N GLY A 72 -16.15 -30.19 6.60
CA GLY A 72 -15.73 -29.01 7.35
C GLY A 72 -14.27 -28.69 7.08
N GLY A 73 -13.90 -28.48 5.81
CA GLY A 73 -12.83 -27.55 5.53
C GLY A 73 -13.45 -26.17 5.62
N GLU A 74 -13.01 -25.34 6.56
CA GLU A 74 -13.38 -23.93 6.55
C GLU A 74 -13.08 -23.40 5.15
N ALA A 75 -14.14 -23.06 4.41
CA ALA A 75 -13.98 -22.33 3.16
C ALA A 75 -13.38 -20.98 3.56
N GLN A 76 -12.05 -20.86 3.53
CA GLN A 76 -11.38 -19.58 3.64
C GLN A 76 -11.91 -18.76 2.47
N ALA A 77 -12.84 -17.84 2.78
CA ALA A 77 -13.36 -16.90 1.82
C ALA A 77 -12.15 -16.24 1.16
N VAL A 78 -11.98 -16.48 -0.14
CA VAL A 78 -10.84 -16.01 -0.95
C VAL A 78 -10.98 -14.50 -1.11
N GLY A 79 -10.68 -13.78 -0.04
CA GLY A 79 -10.64 -12.32 0.04
C GLY A 79 -9.20 -11.84 0.21
N PRO A 80 -8.98 -10.53 0.03
CA PRO A 80 -7.67 -9.94 0.29
C PRO A 80 -7.27 -10.14 1.75
N VAL A 81 -6.07 -10.67 1.96
CA VAL A 81 -5.45 -10.77 3.28
C VAL A 81 -4.81 -9.43 3.58
N LYS A 82 -5.15 -8.84 4.73
CA LYS A 82 -4.64 -7.54 5.18
C LYS A 82 -3.87 -7.74 6.49
N LEU A 83 -2.62 -7.28 6.53
CA LEU A 83 -1.78 -7.33 7.74
C LEU A 83 -1.24 -5.93 8.03
N ASN A 84 -1.38 -5.46 9.26
CA ASN A 84 -0.84 -4.16 9.65
C ASN A 84 0.64 -4.27 9.99
N LEU A 85 1.37 -3.18 9.71
CA LEU A 85 2.78 -3.06 10.05
C LEU A 85 2.97 -2.06 11.19
N VAL A 86 3.78 -2.43 12.17
CA VAL A 86 4.07 -1.64 13.37
C VAL A 86 5.56 -1.45 13.55
N ARG A 87 5.93 -0.31 14.17
CA ARG A 87 7.31 0.06 14.52
C ARG A 87 8.27 -0.02 13.32
N PRO A 88 8.03 0.74 12.24
CA PRO A 88 8.97 0.79 11.12
C PRO A 88 10.28 1.44 11.57
N VAL A 89 11.38 0.77 11.24
CA VAL A 89 12.75 1.29 11.31
C VAL A 89 13.25 1.44 9.89
N TYR A 90 13.86 2.56 9.55
CA TYR A 90 14.24 2.84 8.17
C TYR A 90 15.63 3.44 8.06
N SER A 91 16.22 3.28 6.89
CA SER A 91 17.46 3.90 6.46
C SER A 91 17.35 4.29 5.00
N ALA A 92 17.89 5.44 4.63
CA ALA A 92 17.87 5.91 3.25
C ALA A 92 19.26 6.06 2.67
N SER A 93 19.35 5.81 1.37
CA SER A 93 20.54 6.05 0.57
C SER A 93 20.17 6.62 -0.79
N ILE A 94 21.14 7.15 -1.52
CA ILE A 94 20.91 7.64 -2.88
C ILE A 94 20.59 6.44 -3.79
N CYS A 95 19.48 6.50 -4.51
CA CYS A 95 19.11 5.44 -5.44
C CYS A 95 20.16 5.28 -6.55
N PRO A 96 20.45 4.03 -6.99
CA PRO A 96 21.23 3.79 -8.19
C PRO A 96 20.48 4.35 -9.41
N LYS A 97 21.21 4.76 -10.44
CA LYS A 97 20.64 5.33 -11.67
C LYS A 97 19.72 4.37 -12.43
N ASP A 98 19.87 3.07 -12.17
CA ASP A 98 19.11 2.00 -12.83
C ASP A 98 17.72 1.77 -12.21
N LYS A 99 17.39 2.42 -11.09
CA LYS A 99 16.05 2.37 -10.47
C LYS A 99 15.32 3.71 -10.69
N PRO A 100 14.54 3.86 -11.78
CA PRO A 100 13.81 5.11 -12.02
C PRO A 100 12.74 5.33 -10.95
N ILE A 101 12.49 6.61 -10.65
CA ILE A 101 11.46 7.00 -9.69
C ILE A 101 10.08 6.66 -10.30
N PRO A 102 9.23 5.87 -9.62
CA PRO A 102 7.86 5.68 -10.06
C PRO A 102 7.17 7.04 -10.21
N GLY A 103 6.63 7.34 -11.41
CA GLY A 103 6.02 8.64 -11.67
C GLY A 103 7.00 9.76 -12.04
N GLU A 104 8.17 9.44 -12.60
CA GLU A 104 9.25 10.36 -13.00
C GLU A 104 8.78 11.67 -13.68
N LYS A 105 7.71 11.62 -14.49
CA LYS A 105 7.12 12.81 -15.12
C LYS A 105 6.56 13.83 -14.12
N ALA A 106 6.00 13.38 -13.01
CA ALA A 106 5.49 14.22 -11.93
C ALA A 106 6.63 14.75 -11.04
N MET A 107 7.80 14.11 -11.05
CA MET A 107 8.87 14.36 -10.09
C MET A 107 10.07 15.12 -10.65
N LYS A 108 9.89 15.85 -11.75
CA LYS A 108 10.96 16.65 -12.38
C LYS A 108 11.45 17.73 -11.40
N GLY A 109 12.70 17.62 -10.97
CA GLY A 109 13.33 18.54 -10.00
C GLY A 109 13.40 18.00 -8.57
N MET A 110 12.93 16.77 -8.33
CA MET A 110 13.14 16.05 -7.07
C MET A 110 14.19 14.95 -7.24
N ARG A 111 14.87 14.61 -6.15
CA ARG A 111 15.80 13.47 -6.11
C ARG A 111 15.11 12.25 -5.53
N GLY A 112 15.41 11.07 -6.07
CA GLY A 112 15.00 9.78 -5.52
C GLY A 112 15.97 9.30 -4.46
N LEU A 113 15.44 8.96 -3.28
CA LEU A 113 16.16 8.28 -2.21
C LEU A 113 15.56 6.89 -2.02
N CYS A 114 16.42 5.89 -1.98
CA CYS A 114 16.03 4.50 -1.80
C CYS A 114 15.98 4.24 -0.30
N VAL A 115 14.77 4.07 0.21
CA VAL A 115 14.48 3.90 1.62
C VAL A 115 14.21 2.42 1.87
N THR A 116 15.07 1.80 2.68
CA THR A 116 14.86 0.45 3.18
C THR A 116 14.13 0.54 4.52
N VAL A 117 12.99 -0.13 4.63
CA VAL A 117 12.16 -0.17 5.84
C VAL A 117 12.10 -1.59 6.36
N GLN A 118 12.33 -1.74 7.66
CA GLN A 118 12.09 -2.94 8.43
C GLN A 118 10.90 -2.69 9.35
N ALA A 119 9.84 -3.46 9.21
CA ALA A 119 8.64 -3.30 10.03
C ALA A 119 8.19 -4.64 10.61
N PHE A 120 7.60 -4.59 11.80
CA PHE A 120 7.04 -5.78 12.44
C PHE A 120 5.59 -5.98 12.00
N LEU A 121 5.20 -7.24 11.83
CA LEU A 121 3.81 -7.59 11.61
C LEU A 121 3.06 -7.53 12.93
N GLU A 122 1.89 -6.87 12.95
CA GLU A 122 1.01 -6.87 14.13
C GLU A 122 0.47 -8.27 14.42
N GLU A 123 0.08 -8.98 13.35
CA GLU A 123 -0.41 -10.35 13.38
C GLU A 123 0.38 -11.19 12.37
N SER A 124 0.66 -12.46 12.72
CA SER A 124 1.32 -13.38 11.80
C SER A 124 0.42 -13.70 10.61
N ALA A 125 1.02 -13.90 9.44
CA ALA A 125 0.27 -14.23 8.24
C ALA A 125 -0.51 -15.56 8.45
N PRO A 126 -1.79 -15.64 8.04
CA PRO A 126 -2.60 -16.85 8.21
C PRO A 126 -2.17 -17.98 7.26
N LYS A 127 -1.44 -17.64 6.19
CA LYS A 127 -0.88 -18.53 5.19
C LYS A 127 0.33 -17.87 4.56
N ASP A 128 1.12 -18.63 3.81
CA ASP A 128 2.21 -18.06 3.02
C ASP A 128 1.60 -17.19 1.91
N LEU A 129 2.05 -15.95 1.85
CA LEU A 129 1.56 -14.92 0.93
C LEU A 129 2.64 -14.66 -0.13
N GLU A 130 2.23 -14.60 -1.37
CA GLU A 130 3.08 -14.24 -2.51
C GLU A 130 2.64 -12.90 -3.09
N LYS A 131 3.59 -12.16 -3.67
CA LYS A 131 3.39 -10.85 -4.33
C LYS A 131 2.56 -9.92 -3.44
N VAL A 132 3.10 -9.55 -2.30
CA VAL A 132 2.39 -8.76 -1.29
C VAL A 132 2.63 -7.28 -1.56
N GLY A 133 1.55 -6.52 -1.81
CA GLY A 133 1.64 -5.08 -1.98
C GLY A 133 1.72 -4.36 -0.62
N VAL A 134 2.57 -3.35 -0.53
CA VAL A 134 2.67 -2.45 0.63
C VAL A 134 1.92 -1.16 0.33
N TYR A 135 1.05 -0.78 1.27
CA TYR A 135 0.18 0.39 1.20
C TYR A 135 0.33 1.23 2.46
N GLY A 136 -0.01 2.51 2.35
CA GLY A 136 0.01 3.45 3.46
C GLY A 136 0.48 4.83 3.05
N PHE A 137 0.66 5.69 4.04
CA PHE A 137 1.14 7.05 3.88
C PHE A 137 2.51 7.17 4.50
N VAL A 138 3.41 7.84 3.79
CA VAL A 138 4.72 8.21 4.31
C VAL A 138 4.88 9.71 4.11
N THR A 139 5.04 10.43 5.20
CA THR A 139 5.18 11.89 5.20
C THR A 139 6.50 12.29 5.84
N ASP A 140 7.04 13.43 5.44
CA ASP A 140 8.15 14.06 6.15
C ASP A 140 7.65 14.60 7.49
N GLY A 141 8.34 14.26 8.58
CA GLY A 141 7.94 14.68 9.94
C GLY A 141 8.13 16.17 10.22
N LEU A 142 8.88 16.88 9.36
CA LEU A 142 9.07 18.33 9.48
C LEU A 142 8.03 19.12 8.70
N THR A 143 7.87 18.84 7.40
CA THR A 143 6.95 19.60 6.55
C THR A 143 5.54 19.03 6.51
N GLY A 144 5.38 17.73 6.81
CA GLY A 144 4.14 16.99 6.62
C GLY A 144 3.87 16.63 5.16
N ASP A 145 4.80 16.92 4.24
CA ASP A 145 4.62 16.62 2.82
C ASP A 145 4.76 15.11 2.55
N SER A 146 4.03 14.62 1.55
CA SER A 146 4.16 13.23 1.10
C SER A 146 5.52 12.99 0.46
N VAL A 147 6.20 11.93 0.89
CA VAL A 147 7.45 11.49 0.23
C VAL A 147 7.19 10.49 -0.89
N LEU A 148 5.93 10.10 -1.09
CA LEU A 148 5.51 9.16 -2.13
C LEU A 148 5.07 9.94 -3.38
N ALA A 149 5.75 9.66 -4.50
CA ALA A 149 5.53 10.36 -5.77
C ALA A 149 4.10 10.22 -6.34
N ASN A 150 3.42 9.14 -6.00
CA ASN A 150 2.08 8.84 -6.49
C ASN A 150 0.95 9.51 -5.68
N ASN A 151 1.26 10.23 -4.60
CA ASN A 151 0.27 10.87 -3.74
C ASN A 151 0.81 12.16 -3.11
N PRO A 152 1.07 13.21 -3.90
CA PRO A 152 1.63 14.47 -3.38
C PRO A 152 0.64 15.26 -2.50
N ASP A 153 -0.66 15.04 -2.65
CA ASP A 153 -1.73 15.82 -1.99
C ASP A 153 -2.31 15.13 -0.74
N LEU A 154 -1.89 13.90 -0.42
CA LEU A 154 -2.34 13.10 0.73
C LEU A 154 -3.86 12.87 0.79
N SER A 155 -4.60 13.20 -0.27
CA SER A 155 -6.07 13.18 -0.27
C SER A 155 -6.64 11.78 -0.44
N THR A 156 -5.85 10.88 -1.05
CA THR A 156 -6.21 9.48 -1.29
C THR A 156 -5.12 8.57 -0.75
N ASP A 157 -5.44 7.32 -0.41
CA ASP A 157 -4.41 6.33 -0.08
C ASP A 157 -3.40 6.29 -1.23
N ALA A 158 -2.10 6.29 -0.93
CA ALA A 158 -1.03 6.34 -1.93
C ALA A 158 -0.99 5.08 -2.81
N GLY A 159 -1.99 4.21 -2.72
CA GLY A 159 -2.03 2.94 -3.38
C GLY A 159 -0.84 2.08 -2.97
N GLN A 160 -0.48 1.19 -3.88
CA GLN A 160 0.65 0.29 -3.70
C GLN A 160 1.92 1.02 -4.12
N PHE A 161 2.83 1.26 -3.17
CA PHE A 161 4.11 1.94 -3.48
C PHE A 161 5.30 1.00 -3.54
N THR A 162 5.18 -0.24 -3.02
CA THR A 162 6.19 -1.28 -3.20
C THR A 162 5.59 -2.69 -3.10
N MET A 163 6.35 -3.69 -3.50
CA MET A 163 6.00 -5.11 -3.45
C MET A 163 7.03 -5.91 -2.69
N ILE A 164 6.56 -6.91 -1.96
CA ILE A 164 7.37 -7.94 -1.32
C ILE A 164 7.06 -9.25 -2.03
N GLU A 165 8.09 -9.99 -2.43
CA GLU A 165 7.93 -11.23 -3.20
C GLU A 165 7.16 -12.31 -2.44
N SER A 166 7.51 -12.53 -1.17
CA SER A 166 6.82 -13.48 -0.32
C SER A 166 6.89 -13.09 1.16
N VAL A 167 5.86 -13.47 1.90
CA VAL A 167 5.79 -13.35 3.37
C VAL A 167 5.28 -14.68 3.90
N THR A 168 6.09 -15.34 4.72
CA THR A 168 5.72 -16.64 5.30
C THR A 168 5.00 -16.49 6.62
N THR A 169 4.28 -17.53 7.02
CA THR A 169 3.61 -17.59 8.34
C THR A 169 4.55 -17.46 9.54
N LYS A 170 5.85 -17.72 9.36
CA LYS A 170 6.87 -17.65 10.42
C LYS A 170 7.50 -16.28 10.56
N ASP A 171 7.34 -15.42 9.55
CA ASP A 171 7.96 -14.12 9.55
C ASP A 171 7.24 -13.19 10.54
N LYS A 172 8.03 -12.53 11.38
CA LYS A 172 7.56 -11.50 12.32
C LYS A 172 7.97 -10.10 11.90
N MET A 173 8.93 -10.02 10.99
CA MET A 173 9.52 -8.79 10.50
C MET A 173 9.62 -8.91 8.99
N VAL A 174 9.22 -7.85 8.31
CA VAL A 174 9.32 -7.73 6.85
C VAL A 174 10.27 -6.59 6.52
N THR A 175 11.04 -6.78 5.46
CA THR A 175 11.93 -5.75 4.92
C THR A 175 11.48 -5.43 3.50
N PHE A 176 11.30 -4.15 3.20
CA PHE A 176 10.95 -3.68 1.87
C PHE A 176 11.71 -2.40 1.53
N GLU A 177 11.88 -2.16 0.24
CA GLU A 177 12.52 -0.95 -0.29
C GLU A 177 11.50 -0.16 -1.09
N PHE A 178 11.49 1.16 -0.94
CA PHE A 178 10.72 2.05 -1.79
C PHE A 178 11.52 3.30 -2.13
N VAL A 179 11.10 4.01 -3.18
CA VAL A 179 11.75 5.25 -3.61
C VAL A 179 10.98 6.43 -3.05
N ALA A 180 11.59 7.13 -2.09
CA ALA A 180 11.11 8.41 -1.59
C ALA A 180 11.58 9.54 -2.52
N ALA A 181 10.73 10.52 -2.75
CA ALA A 181 11.09 11.67 -3.55
C ALA A 181 11.20 12.93 -2.68
N MET A 182 12.34 13.59 -2.76
CA MET A 182 12.66 14.74 -1.92
C MET A 182 13.11 15.94 -2.78
N PRO A 183 12.83 17.18 -2.35
CA PRO A 183 13.37 18.36 -3.00
C PRO A 183 14.90 18.35 -3.00
N MET A 184 15.53 18.82 -4.08
CA MET A 184 17.00 18.83 -4.23
C MET A 184 17.68 19.84 -3.32
N GLU A 185 16.95 20.84 -2.84
CA GLU A 185 17.45 21.93 -2.01
C GLU A 185 17.68 21.49 -0.55
N ARG A 186 17.10 20.37 -0.12
CA ARG A 186 17.24 19.88 1.26
C ARG A 186 18.68 19.39 1.54
N ASP A 187 19.25 19.77 2.66
CA ASP A 187 20.58 19.27 3.04
C ASP A 187 20.44 17.93 3.78
N LEU A 188 20.83 16.83 3.13
CA LEU A 188 20.79 15.47 3.71
C LEU A 188 22.02 15.15 4.55
N SER A 189 23.07 15.98 4.48
CA SER A 189 24.36 15.73 5.13
C SER A 189 24.29 15.79 6.66
N LYS A 190 23.18 16.31 7.19
CA LYS A 190 22.96 16.54 8.62
C LYS A 190 22.08 15.47 9.27
N GLU A 191 21.55 14.54 8.49
CA GLU A 191 20.58 13.54 8.95
C GLU A 191 21.24 12.18 9.10
N ASP A 192 21.18 11.60 10.29
CA ASP A 192 21.86 10.33 10.62
C ASP A 192 21.33 9.15 9.79
N ASN A 193 20.07 9.20 9.35
CA ASN A 193 19.42 8.13 8.58
C ASN A 193 19.48 8.34 7.06
N GLY A 194 20.19 9.37 6.58
CA GLY A 194 20.28 9.74 5.16
C GLY A 194 19.02 10.39 4.57
N ILE A 195 17.91 10.35 5.31
CA ILE A 195 16.66 11.07 5.09
C ILE A 195 16.19 11.53 6.48
N GLY A 196 15.65 12.75 6.58
CA GLY A 196 15.14 13.27 7.86
C GLY A 196 14.03 12.40 8.44
N ALA A 197 13.46 12.85 9.57
CA ALA A 197 12.39 12.10 10.22
C ALA A 197 11.21 11.82 9.26
N LEU A 198 10.86 10.55 9.08
CA LEU A 198 9.68 10.10 8.34
C LEU A 198 8.59 9.61 9.29
N ASP A 199 7.37 10.03 9.02
CA ASP A 199 6.16 9.57 9.70
C ASP A 199 5.42 8.56 8.81
N PHE A 200 5.26 7.36 9.34
CA PHE A 200 4.57 6.26 8.66
C PHE A 200 3.16 6.11 9.22
N ASN A 201 2.15 6.39 8.40
CA ASN A 201 0.75 6.34 8.80
C ASN A 201 0.01 5.23 8.04
N SER A 202 -0.73 4.39 8.77
CA SER A 202 -1.56 3.32 8.21
C SER A 202 -0.82 2.32 7.30
N LEU A 203 0.44 1.98 7.63
CA LEU A 203 1.19 0.97 6.88
C LEU A 203 0.52 -0.41 6.98
N ARG A 204 0.27 -1.00 5.82
CA ARG A 204 -0.37 -2.31 5.71
C ARG A 204 0.13 -3.09 4.50
N LEU A 205 0.18 -4.40 4.68
CA LEU A 205 0.38 -5.37 3.62
C LEU A 205 -0.98 -5.86 3.13
N ILE A 206 -1.15 -5.92 1.82
CA ILE A 206 -2.33 -6.50 1.20
C ILE A 206 -1.87 -7.56 0.20
N SER A 207 -2.37 -8.78 0.35
CA SER A 207 -2.18 -9.86 -0.60
C SER A 207 -3.52 -10.31 -1.16
N TYR A 208 -3.60 -10.38 -2.49
CA TYR A 208 -4.75 -10.91 -3.23
C TYR A 208 -4.46 -12.36 -3.64
N PRO A 209 -4.98 -13.36 -2.90
CA PRO A 209 -4.78 -14.76 -3.27
C PRO A 209 -5.45 -15.07 -4.61
N GLY A 210 -4.64 -15.45 -5.61
CA GLY A 210 -5.12 -15.76 -6.96
C GLY A 210 -5.40 -14.54 -7.86
N GLY A 211 -5.10 -13.32 -7.39
CA GLY A 211 -5.09 -12.13 -8.24
C GLY A 211 -3.71 -11.95 -8.85
N GLN A 212 -3.62 -11.76 -10.17
CA GLN A 212 -2.48 -11.05 -10.76
C GLN A 212 -2.49 -9.64 -10.16
N GLN A 213 -1.70 -9.43 -9.12
CA GLN A 213 -1.39 -8.06 -8.72
C GLN A 213 -0.53 -7.46 -9.81
N PHE A 214 -0.76 -6.18 -10.09
CA PHE A 214 -0.10 -5.39 -11.13
C PHE A 214 1.42 -5.41 -10.95
N GLY A 215 2.06 -6.48 -11.40
CA GLY A 215 3.45 -6.45 -11.80
C GLY A 215 3.56 -5.58 -13.04
N SER A 216 4.79 -5.15 -13.37
CA SER A 216 5.12 -4.66 -14.70
C SER A 216 4.53 -5.65 -15.70
N ILE A 217 3.53 -5.24 -16.47
CA ILE A 217 3.00 -6.12 -17.52
C ILE A 217 4.11 -6.23 -18.54
N ASP A 218 4.63 -7.43 -18.74
CA ASP A 218 5.72 -7.65 -19.68
C ASP A 218 5.24 -7.29 -21.09
N PRO A 219 6.11 -6.78 -21.97
CA PRO A 219 5.74 -6.47 -23.36
C PRO A 219 5.13 -7.69 -24.07
N CYS A 220 5.64 -8.89 -23.76
CA CYS A 220 5.12 -10.16 -24.22
C CYS A 220 3.73 -10.52 -23.68
N GLU A 221 3.35 -10.06 -22.49
CA GLU A 221 2.00 -10.25 -21.92
C GLU A 221 0.97 -9.34 -22.58
N MET A 222 1.37 -8.14 -23.00
CA MET A 222 0.52 -7.21 -23.75
C MET A 222 0.35 -7.64 -25.20
N ASN A 223 1.46 -7.98 -25.86
CA ASN A 223 1.47 -8.41 -27.25
C ASN A 223 2.67 -9.32 -27.54
N GLU A 224 2.41 -10.61 -27.63
CA GLU A 224 3.41 -11.64 -27.95
C GLU A 224 4.03 -11.48 -29.35
N PHE A 225 3.42 -10.69 -30.23
CA PHE A 225 3.92 -10.43 -31.60
C PHE A 225 4.57 -9.04 -31.73
N SER A 226 4.74 -8.32 -30.63
CA SER A 226 5.40 -7.01 -30.67
C SER A 226 6.91 -7.14 -30.79
N GLN A 227 7.55 -6.21 -31.50
CA GLN A 227 9.02 -6.09 -31.54
C GLN A 227 9.59 -5.95 -30.12
N GLU A 228 8.86 -5.27 -29.23
CA GLU A 228 9.22 -5.09 -27.83
C GLU A 228 9.28 -6.42 -27.06
N CYS A 229 8.48 -7.43 -27.45
CA CYS A 229 8.58 -8.78 -26.89
C CYS A 229 9.81 -9.53 -27.42
N GLU A 230 10.08 -9.49 -28.73
CA GLU A 230 11.27 -10.12 -29.32
C GLU A 230 12.58 -9.57 -28.70
N ASP A 231 12.62 -8.26 -28.47
CA ASP A 231 13.75 -7.58 -27.82
C ASP A 231 13.88 -7.98 -26.35
N TRP A 232 12.76 -8.13 -25.64
CA TRP A 232 12.74 -8.58 -24.24
C TRP A 232 13.16 -10.04 -24.09
N GLU A 233 12.72 -10.94 -24.97
CA GLU A 233 13.08 -12.36 -24.97
C GLU A 233 14.56 -12.59 -25.26
N THR A 234 15.17 -11.73 -26.07
CA THR A 234 16.62 -11.79 -26.36
C THR A 234 17.45 -11.56 -25.09
N VAL A 235 16.95 -10.78 -24.14
CA VAL A 235 17.64 -10.43 -22.89
C VAL A 235 17.25 -11.37 -21.75
N ASN A 236 15.97 -11.75 -21.64
CA ASN A 236 15.43 -12.47 -20.49
C ASN A 236 15.16 -13.97 -20.75
N GLY A 237 15.31 -14.42 -22.00
CA GLY A 237 14.94 -15.76 -22.46
C GLY A 237 13.50 -15.82 -22.98
N PRO A 238 13.10 -16.97 -23.55
CA PRO A 238 11.77 -17.14 -24.15
C PRO A 238 10.66 -16.97 -23.10
N TYR A 239 9.59 -16.26 -23.45
CA TYR A 239 8.47 -16.02 -22.55
C TYR A 239 7.69 -17.32 -22.26
N GLU A 240 7.70 -17.77 -21.00
CA GLU A 240 6.85 -18.88 -20.56
C GLU A 240 5.47 -18.37 -20.15
N LYS A 241 4.45 -18.68 -20.97
CA LYS A 241 3.05 -18.34 -20.66
C LYS A 241 2.66 -18.95 -19.32
N GLY A 242 2.16 -18.11 -18.42
CA GLY A 242 1.64 -18.56 -17.13
C GLY A 242 0.55 -19.63 -17.29
N ASP A 243 0.55 -20.60 -16.40
CA ASP A 243 -0.32 -21.80 -16.43
C ASP A 243 -1.82 -21.47 -16.60
N PHE A 244 -2.25 -20.29 -16.14
CA PHE A 244 -3.63 -19.78 -16.24
C PHE A 244 -4.01 -19.33 -17.67
N MET A 245 -3.03 -19.00 -18.53
CA MET A 245 -3.26 -18.69 -19.95
C MET A 245 -3.35 -19.95 -20.81
N ILE A 246 -2.65 -21.02 -20.41
CA ILE A 246 -2.61 -22.29 -21.15
C ILE A 246 -3.77 -23.20 -20.71
N LYS A 247 -4.01 -23.30 -19.40
CA LYS A 247 -5.07 -24.15 -18.84
C LYS A 247 -6.39 -23.38 -18.81
N SER A 248 -7.16 -23.52 -19.89
CA SER A 248 -8.57 -23.11 -19.90
C SER A 248 -9.28 -23.67 -18.66
N ASN A 249 -9.82 -22.80 -17.80
CA ASN A 249 -10.68 -23.21 -16.69
C ASN A 249 -11.88 -24.01 -17.24
N SER A 250 -12.34 -25.03 -16.52
CA SER A 250 -13.57 -25.78 -16.87
C SER A 250 -14.80 -24.87 -17.01
N ARG A 251 -14.76 -23.67 -16.45
CA ARG A 251 -15.77 -22.61 -16.59
C ARG A 251 -15.72 -21.85 -17.92
N THR A 252 -14.58 -21.83 -18.61
CA THR A 252 -14.36 -21.14 -19.91
C THR A 252 -14.31 -22.07 -21.12
N LYS A 253 -14.28 -23.39 -20.90
CA LYS A 253 -14.54 -24.36 -21.98
C LYS A 253 -16.03 -24.33 -22.29
N GLY A 254 -16.36 -23.69 -23.39
CA GLY A 254 -17.72 -23.43 -23.86
C GLY A 254 -18.61 -24.68 -23.90
N ARG A 255 -19.86 -24.40 -23.54
CA ARG A 255 -21.07 -25.11 -23.98
C ARG A 255 -21.26 -24.90 -25.48
#